data_AF-A0A7C3I2H7-F1
#
_entry.id   AF-A0A7C3I2H7-F1
#
_cell.length_a   1.000
_cell.length_b   1.000
_cell.length_c   1.000
_cell.angle_alpha   90.00
_cell.angle_beta   90.00
_cell.angle_gamma   90.00
#
_symmetry.space_group_name_H-M   'P 1'
#
loop_
_entity.id
_entity.type
_entity.pdbx_description
1 polymer ?
#
loop_
_entity_poly.entity_id
_entity_poly.type
_entity_poly.pdbx_seq_one_letter_code
_entity_poly.pdbx_strand_id
1 'polypeptide(L)' 'MLEKIYSYIESSTATLVELETELCKRPALSPDSGGVGELDKVEFLQSWLKAHGITQLERHDAPDSRAKGGVRP' A
#
# COMPACT_ATOMS: atom_id res chain seq x y z
N MET A 1 12.90 -11.78 24.07
CA MET A 1 11.94 -10.84 23.43
C MET A 1 12.30 -10.60 21.97
N LEU A 2 13.53 -10.16 21.68
CA LEU A 2 14.00 -9.95 20.30
C LEU A 2 13.97 -11.21 19.43
N GLU A 3 14.37 -12.37 19.97
CA GLU A 3 14.33 -13.64 19.23
C GLU A 3 12.95 -13.96 18.66
N LYS A 4 11.88 -13.73 19.44
CA LYS A 4 10.50 -13.96 18.98
C LYS A 4 10.13 -13.04 17.82
N ILE A 5 10.60 -11.80 17.85
CA ILE A 5 10.36 -10.83 16.78
C ILE A 5 11.12 -11.25 15.51
N TYR A 6 12.39 -11.65 15.64
CA TYR A 6 13.18 -12.11 14.50
C TYR A 6 12.61 -13.38 13.88
N SER A 7 12.24 -14.39 14.67
CA SER A 7 11.60 -15.59 14.15
C SER A 7 10.27 -15.28 13.44
N TYR A 8 9.49 -14.32 13.95
CA TYR A 8 8.27 -13.87 13.28
C TYR A 8 8.58 -13.20 11.92
N ILE A 9 9.56 -12.31 11.87
CA ILE A 9 9.97 -11.65 10.62
C ILE A 9 10.46 -12.68 9.59
N GLU A 10 11.34 -13.60 9.99
CA GLU A 10 11.87 -14.65 9.12
C GLU A 10 10.75 -15.54 8.55
N SER A 11 9.83 -15.98 9.40
CA SER A 11 8.68 -16.79 8.97
C SER A 11 7.65 -16.04 8.13
N SER A 12 7.68 -14.70 8.12
CA SER A 12 6.78 -13.85 7.33
C SER A 12 7.25 -13.63 5.88
N THR A 13 8.39 -14.19 5.48
CA THR A 13 9.01 -13.94 4.15
C THR A 13 8.03 -14.11 2.98
N ALA A 14 7.23 -15.18 2.97
CA ALA A 14 6.28 -15.42 1.88
C ALA A 14 5.21 -14.32 1.77
N THR A 15 4.64 -13.91 2.90
CA THR A 15 3.67 -12.81 2.99
C THR A 15 4.29 -11.48 2.57
N LEU A 16 5.55 -11.24 2.97
CA LEU A 16 6.28 -10.02 2.60
C LEU A 16 6.50 -9.94 1.08
N VAL A 17 6.91 -11.05 0.46
CA VAL A 17 7.09 -11.14 -1.00
C VAL A 17 5.75 -10.97 -1.73
N GLU A 18 4.67 -11.57 -1.24
CA GLU A 18 3.33 -11.40 -1.80
C GLU A 18 2.89 -9.93 -1.77
N LEU A 19 2.94 -9.30 -0.60
CA LEU A 19 2.58 -7.89 -0.43
C LEU A 19 3.44 -6.98 -1.32
N GLU A 20 4.76 -7.12 -1.30
CA GLU A 20 5.64 -6.26 -2.09
C GLU A 20 5.49 -6.48 -3.60
N THR A 21 5.20 -7.70 -4.05
CA THR A 21 4.89 -7.98 -5.45
C THR A 21 3.64 -7.20 -5.89
N GLU A 22 2.60 -7.23 -5.06
CA GLU A 22 1.36 -6.51 -5.32
C GLU A 22 1.56 -4.98 -5.26
N LEU A 23 2.35 -4.46 -4.32
CA LEU A 23 2.65 -3.03 -4.23
C LEU A 23 3.51 -2.55 -5.41
N CYS A 24 4.51 -3.33 -5.82
CA CYS A 24 5.41 -2.96 -6.90
C CYS A 24 4.72 -2.98 -8.27
N LYS A 25 3.82 -3.94 -8.53
CA LYS A 25 3.12 -4.03 -9.82
C LYS A 25 2.06 -2.94 -10.02
N ARG A 26 1.74 -2.15 -8.99
CA ARG A 26 0.82 -1.01 -9.05
C ARG A 26 1.64 0.29 -9.06
N PRO A 27 1.90 0.91 -10.22
CA PRO A 27 2.66 2.16 -10.27
C PRO A 27 1.94 3.25 -9.46
N ALA A 28 2.69 3.91 -8.59
CA ALA A 28 2.23 5.02 -7.76
C ALA A 28 3.07 6.25 -8.11
N LEU A 29 2.94 6.69 -9.37
CA LEU A 29 3.75 7.76 -9.94
C LEU A 29 2.90 9.03 -10.04
N SER A 30 3.44 10.15 -9.54
CA SER A 30 2.77 11.46 -9.58
C SER A 30 2.44 11.89 -11.02
N PRO A 31 1.32 12.63 -11.22
CA PRO A 31 1.05 13.34 -12.47
C PRO A 31 2.21 14.22 -12.96
N ASP A 32 3.00 14.80 -12.05
CA ASP A 32 4.17 15.62 -12.40
C ASP A 32 5.27 14.82 -13.11
N SER A 33 5.26 13.49 -12.94
CA SER A 33 6.16 12.55 -13.60
C SER A 33 5.47 11.74 -14.71
N GLY A 34 4.28 12.16 -15.15
CA GLY A 34 3.49 11.50 -16.20
C GLY A 34 2.72 10.26 -15.72
N GLY A 35 2.59 10.05 -14.42
CA GLY A 35 1.81 8.96 -13.83
C GLY A 35 0.36 9.33 -13.55
N VAL A 36 -0.39 8.36 -13.01
CA VAL A 36 -1.82 8.52 -12.68
C VAL A 36 -2.09 8.74 -11.19
N GLY A 37 -1.04 8.84 -10.37
CA GLY A 37 -1.13 8.92 -8.91
C GLY A 37 -1.19 7.57 -8.21
N GLU A 38 -1.46 7.59 -6.91
CA GLU A 38 -1.26 6.49 -5.97
C GLU A 38 -2.52 5.65 -5.70
N LEU A 39 -3.66 6.08 -6.22
CA LEU A 39 -4.99 5.59 -5.84
C LEU A 39 -5.10 4.06 -5.86
N ASP A 40 -4.70 3.42 -6.96
CA ASP A 40 -4.81 1.96 -7.12
C ASP A 40 -3.97 1.19 -6.11
N LYS A 41 -2.79 1.73 -5.75
CA LYS A 41 -1.92 1.13 -4.74
C LYS A 41 -2.54 1.27 -3.35
N VAL A 42 -3.10 2.43 -3.04
CA VAL A 42 -3.71 2.70 -1.73
C VAL A 42 -5.02 1.92 -1.53
N GLU A 43 -5.84 1.75 -2.56
CA GLU A 43 -7.05 0.91 -2.49
C GLU A 43 -6.72 -0.58 -2.26
N PHE A 44 -5.70 -1.09 -2.96
CA PHE A 44 -5.19 -2.43 -2.71
C PHE A 44 -4.65 -2.57 -1.28
N LEU A 45 -3.78 -1.66 -0.85
CA LEU A 45 -3.14 -1.74 0.46
C LEU A 45 -4.17 -1.68 1.59
N GLN A 46 -5.16 -0.80 1.51
CA GLN A 46 -6.25 -0.76 2.50
C GLN A 46 -7.02 -2.08 2.58
N SER A 47 -7.30 -2.69 1.43
CA SER A 47 -8.00 -3.97 1.37
C SER A 47 -7.15 -5.11 1.96
N TRP A 48 -5.86 -5.13 1.63
CA TRP A 48 -4.89 -6.10 2.14
C TRP A 48 -4.72 -5.96 3.66
N LEU A 49 -4.55 -4.74 4.17
CA LEU A 49 -4.41 -4.46 5.62
C LEU A 49 -5.64 -4.92 6.40
N LYS A 50 -6.85 -4.63 5.91
CA LYS A 50 -8.10 -5.10 6.51
C LYS A 50 -8.19 -6.61 6.54
N ALA A 51 -7.81 -7.29 5.45
CA ALA A 51 -7.78 -8.75 5.38
C ALA A 51 -6.78 -9.38 6.36
N HIS A 52 -5.72 -8.65 6.73
CA HIS A 52 -4.70 -9.05 7.70
C HIS A 52 -5.00 -8.55 9.14
N GLY A 53 -6.23 -8.10 9.41
CA GLY A 53 -6.68 -7.73 10.76
C GLY A 53 -6.34 -6.30 11.19
N ILE A 54 -5.74 -5.49 10.31
CA ILE A 54 -5.47 -4.07 10.57
C ILE A 54 -6.67 -3.27 10.08
N THR A 55 -7.58 -2.94 11.01
CA THR A 55 -8.86 -2.31 10.69
C THR A 55 -8.96 -0.84 11.11
N GLN A 56 -8.09 -0.37 11.99
CA GLN A 56 -7.98 1.04 12.36
C GLN A 56 -7.14 1.77 11.30
N LEU A 57 -7.79 2.13 10.20
CA LEU A 57 -7.17 2.83 9.07
C LEU A 57 -7.83 4.19 8.87
N GLU A 58 -7.01 5.21 8.66
CA GLU A 58 -7.43 6.53 8.23
C GLU A 58 -6.81 6.83 6.86
N ARG A 59 -7.58 7.46 5.97
CA ARG A 59 -7.15 7.88 4.63
C ARG A 59 -7.39 9.38 4.53
N HIS A 60 -6.39 10.11 4.03
CA HIS A 60 -6.46 11.56 3.86
C HIS A 60 -6.26 11.92 2.40
N ASP A 61 -7.36 12.24 1.72
CA ASP A 61 -7.33 12.60 0.31
C ASP A 61 -7.06 14.11 0.13
N ALA A 62 -6.02 14.43 -0.65
CA ALA A 62 -5.78 15.78 -1.15
C ALA A 62 -6.33 15.94 -2.58
N PRO A 63 -7.03 17.03 -2.93
CA PRO A 63 -7.57 17.22 -4.27
C PRO A 63 -6.45 17.43 -5.31
N ASP A 64 -6.46 16.65 -6.38
CA ASP A 64 -5.66 16.88 -7.60
C ASP A 64 -6.42 16.33 -8.82
N SER A 65 -6.99 17.24 -9.61
CA SER A 65 -7.76 16.89 -10.82
C SER A 65 -6.97 16.12 -11.89
N ARG A 66 -5.63 16.12 -11.82
CA ARG A 66 -4.75 15.41 -12.75
C ARG A 66 -4.53 13.96 -12.32
N ALA A 67 -4.73 13.65 -11.04
CA ALA A 67 -4.60 12.29 -10.51
C ALA A 67 -5.88 11.46 -10.76
N LYS A 68 -5.72 10.14 -10.82
CA LYS A 68 -6.85 9.20 -10.91
C LYS A 68 -7.79 9.44 -9.74
N GLY A 69 -9.10 9.54 -10.03
CA GLY A 69 -10.12 9.82 -9.02
C GLY A 69 -10.12 11.26 -8.49
N GLY A 70 -9.32 12.17 -9.07
CA GLY A 70 -9.27 13.57 -8.67
C GLY A 70 -8.62 13.80 -7.29
N VAL A 71 -7.93 12.80 -6.75
CA VAL A 71 -7.34 12.83 -5.41
C VAL A 71 -5.96 12.20 -5.39
N ARG A 72 -5.13 12.67 -4.45
CA ARG A 72 -3.90 12.02 -4.03
C ARG A 72 -4.06 11.57 -2.58
N PRO A 73 -4.25 10.26 -2.35
CA PRO A 73 -4.41 9.68 -1.02
C PRO A 73 -3.09 9.56 -0.24
#